data_AF-A0A918TDV1-F1
#
_entry.id   AF-A0A918TDV1-F1
#
_cell.length_a   1.000
_cell.length_b   1.000
_cell.length_c   1.000
_cell.angle_alpha   90.00
_cell.angle_beta   90.00
_cell.angle_gamma   90.00
#
_symmetry.space_group_name_H-M   'P 1'
#
loop_
_entity.id
_entity.type
_entity.pdbx_description
1 polymer ?
#
loop_
_entity_poly.entity_id
_entity_poly.type
_entity_poly.pdbx_seq_one_letter_code
_entity_poly.pdbx_strand_id
1 'polypeptide(L)'
;MGVHALYVSPEGETAKREYRFHIPTGEAHQFIAYLRCRLLLDLQDESSWATFGLEERDFFAGIDRRMKRESLPLHQIGAAIAERKVFGLVDNIPQLVAGIAFPSNACHQSGITGTNFALFRNAFEDPNSLEPMKQAEHLQPTLADRWPISS
;
A
#
# COMPACT_ATOMS: atom_id res chain seq x y z
N MET A 1 -4.56 -20.85 0.29
CA MET A 1 -3.17 -20.39 0.03
C MET A 1 -3.07 -18.96 0.52
N GLY A 2 -1.97 -18.56 1.17
CA GLY A 2 -1.74 -17.16 1.55
C GLY A 2 -1.24 -16.36 0.34
N VAL A 3 -1.60 -15.08 0.28
CA VAL A 3 -1.16 -14.15 -0.77
C VAL A 3 -0.03 -13.29 -0.21
N HIS A 4 1.05 -13.16 -0.96
CA HIS A 4 2.16 -12.27 -0.59
C HIS A 4 1.90 -10.87 -1.14
N ALA A 5 1.91 -9.87 -0.25
CA ALA A 5 1.82 -8.46 -0.58
C ALA A 5 2.99 -7.70 0.06
N LEU A 6 3.48 -6.69 -0.65
CA LEU A 6 4.39 -5.69 -0.12
C LEU A 6 3.54 -4.54 0.45
N TYR A 7 3.74 -4.23 1.73
CA TYR A 7 3.08 -3.09 2.38
C TYR A 7 4.05 -1.91 2.43
N VAL A 8 3.63 -0.76 1.89
CA VAL A 8 4.42 0.48 1.91
C VAL A 8 3.55 1.66 2.29
N SER A 9 4.16 2.67 2.90
CA SER A 9 3.55 3.99 3.08
C SER A 9 4.41 4.99 2.30
N PRO A 10 3.84 5.82 1.42
CA PRO A 10 4.61 6.73 0.58
C PRO A 10 5.07 7.94 1.38
N GLU A 11 4.36 8.32 2.45
CA GLU A 11 4.83 9.35 3.37
C GLU A 11 5.78 8.75 4.42
N GLY A 12 6.96 9.33 4.56
CA GLY A 12 7.95 8.88 5.54
C GLY A 12 7.45 8.92 6.98
N GLU A 13 6.57 9.86 7.33
CA GLU A 13 5.95 9.92 8.67
C GLU A 13 4.91 8.81 8.88
N THR A 14 4.08 8.49 7.88
CA THR A 14 3.16 7.35 7.93
C THR A 14 3.96 6.05 8.09
N ALA A 15 5.02 5.86 7.29
CA ALA A 15 5.87 4.66 7.35
C ALA A 15 6.51 4.47 8.74
N LYS A 16 7.03 5.56 9.34
CA LYS A 16 7.61 5.52 10.69
C LYS A 16 6.57 5.15 11.74
N ARG A 17 5.34 5.67 11.61
CA ARG A 17 4.24 5.38 12.55
C ARG A 17 3.78 3.94 12.45
N GLU A 18 3.55 3.45 11.25
CA GLU A 18 3.22 2.04 11.00
C GLU A 18 4.31 1.10 11.53
N TYR A 19 5.57 1.43 11.29
CA TYR A 19 6.69 0.67 11.85
C TYR A 19 6.65 0.63 13.38
N ARG A 20 6.51 1.78 14.05
CA ARG A 20 6.46 1.84 15.52
C ARG A 20 5.21 1.18 16.10
N PHE A 21 4.10 1.24 15.38
CA PHE A 21 2.85 0.60 15.77
C PHE A 21 2.97 -0.92 15.76
N HIS A 22 3.61 -1.50 14.74
CA HIS A 22 3.77 -2.94 14.60
C HIS A 22 5.02 -3.52 15.29
N ILE A 23 6.09 -2.74 15.41
CA ILE A 23 7.37 -3.13 16.02
C ILE A 23 7.77 -2.03 17.01
N PRO A 24 7.16 -2.01 18.21
CA PRO A 24 7.39 -0.94 19.20
C PRO A 24 8.81 -0.91 19.76
N THR A 25 9.56 -2.02 19.67
CA THR A 25 10.92 -2.15 20.19
C THR A 25 11.84 -2.75 19.12
N GLY A 26 12.38 -1.93 18.23
CA GLY A 26 13.34 -2.39 17.21
C GLY A 26 13.96 -1.25 16.41
N GLU A 27 15.22 -1.40 15.99
CA GLU A 27 15.88 -0.46 15.07
C GLU A 27 15.27 -0.56 13.66
N ALA A 28 14.73 0.55 13.16
CA ALA A 28 14.17 0.60 11.81
C ALA A 28 15.29 0.73 10.78
N HIS A 29 15.51 -0.30 9.97
CA HIS A 29 16.29 -0.15 8.75
C HIS A 29 15.41 0.52 7.70
N GLN A 30 15.70 1.78 7.41
CA GLN A 30 14.99 2.54 6.39
C GLN A 30 15.66 2.35 5.03
N PHE A 31 14.85 2.07 4.02
CA PHE A 31 15.25 2.15 2.63
C PHE A 31 14.15 2.88 1.86
N ILE A 32 14.56 3.71 0.91
CA ILE A 32 13.66 4.30 -0.07
C ILE A 32 13.69 3.39 -1.28
N ALA A 33 12.52 3.08 -1.80
CA ALA A 33 12.34 2.34 -3.04
C ALA A 33 11.41 3.13 -3.97
N TYR A 34 11.71 3.11 -5.26
CA TYR A 34 10.84 3.69 -6.28
C TYR A 34 9.93 2.60 -6.82
N LEU A 35 8.62 2.82 -6.78
CA LEU A 35 7.64 1.81 -7.18
C LEU A 35 6.73 2.36 -8.26
N ARG A 36 6.91 1.87 -9.49
CA ARG A 36 5.97 2.17 -10.57
C ARG A 36 4.86 1.12 -10.59
N CYS A 37 3.71 1.51 -10.08
CA CYS A 37 2.50 0.69 -10.06
C CYS A 37 1.62 1.05 -11.25
N ARG A 38 0.98 0.05 -11.88
CA ARG A 38 0.07 0.26 -13.02
C ARG A 38 -1.22 1.00 -12.63
N LEU A 39 -1.97 0.40 -11.72
CA LEU A 39 -3.29 0.88 -11.32
C LEU A 39 -3.56 0.42 -9.89
N LEU A 40 -4.06 1.33 -9.05
CA LEU A 40 -4.39 1.03 -7.66
C LEU A 40 -5.90 1.17 -7.45
N LEU A 41 -6.45 0.27 -6.64
CA LEU A 41 -7.78 0.44 -6.10
C LEU A 41 -7.71 1.42 -4.92
N ASP A 42 -8.36 2.57 -5.06
CA ASP A 42 -8.41 3.57 -4.00
C ASP A 42 -9.52 3.22 -2.99
N LEU A 43 -9.11 2.87 -1.78
CA LEU A 43 -9.97 2.59 -0.63
C LEU A 43 -9.62 3.53 0.55
N GLN A 44 -9.36 4.81 0.28
CA GLN A 44 -8.96 5.76 1.33
C GLN A 44 -10.13 6.38 2.10
N ASP A 45 -11.36 6.32 1.58
CA ASP A 45 -12.53 6.98 2.16
C ASP A 45 -13.75 6.05 2.30
N GLU A 46 -14.67 6.41 3.19
CA GLU A 46 -15.87 5.61 3.49
C GLU A 46 -16.76 5.34 2.27
N SER A 47 -16.80 6.25 1.30
CA SER A 47 -17.63 6.08 0.09
C SER A 47 -17.08 4.97 -0.81
N SER A 48 -15.75 4.90 -0.92
CA SER A 48 -15.07 3.80 -1.61
C SER A 48 -15.29 2.48 -0.89
N TRP A 49 -15.28 2.46 0.45
CA TRP A 49 -15.50 1.25 1.25
C TRP A 49 -16.90 0.68 1.05
N ALA A 50 -17.92 1.54 1.11
CA ALA A 50 -19.32 1.16 0.94
C ALA A 50 -19.57 0.47 -0.42
N THR A 51 -18.87 0.88 -1.48
CA THR A 51 -18.96 0.26 -2.81
C THR A 51 -18.57 -1.22 -2.80
N PHE A 52 -17.68 -1.61 -1.89
CA PHE A 52 -17.19 -2.98 -1.75
C PHE A 52 -17.75 -3.72 -0.52
N GLY A 53 -18.72 -3.11 0.19
CA GLY A 53 -19.26 -3.68 1.43
C GLY A 53 -18.22 -3.75 2.55
N LEU A 54 -17.23 -2.86 2.53
CA LEU A 54 -16.20 -2.73 3.57
C LEU A 54 -16.67 -1.79 4.67
N GLU A 55 -16.22 -2.07 5.89
CA GLU A 55 -16.46 -1.27 7.09
C GLU A 55 -15.12 -0.83 7.70
N GLU A 56 -15.18 0.17 8.58
CA GLU A 56 -14.01 0.70 9.31
C GLU A 56 -13.17 -0.42 9.98
N ARG A 57 -13.85 -1.45 10.51
CA ARG A 57 -13.19 -2.61 11.14
C ARG A 57 -12.27 -3.38 10.18
N ASP A 58 -12.53 -3.36 8.87
CA ASP A 58 -11.74 -4.10 7.89
C ASP A 58 -10.35 -3.49 7.70
N PHE A 59 -10.17 -2.22 8.08
CA PHE A 59 -8.90 -1.48 8.01
C PHE A 59 -8.23 -1.32 9.37
N PHE A 60 -9.01 -1.07 10.42
CA PHE A 60 -8.48 -0.61 11.70
C PHE A 60 -8.64 -1.58 12.85
N ALA A 61 -9.39 -2.67 12.68
CA ALA A 61 -9.40 -3.70 13.69
C ALA A 61 -7.97 -4.26 13.80
N GLY A 62 -7.28 -3.92 14.89
CA GLY A 62 -5.91 -4.38 15.14
C GLY A 62 -5.82 -5.90 14.95
N ILE A 63 -4.62 -6.44 14.71
CA ILE A 63 -4.38 -7.85 14.37
C ILE A 63 -4.86 -8.76 15.52
N ASP A 64 -6.16 -8.98 15.63
CA ASP A 64 -6.75 -9.93 16.54
C ASP A 64 -6.46 -11.29 15.93
N ARG A 65 -5.66 -12.09 16.63
CA ARG A 65 -5.28 -13.43 16.21
C ARG A 65 -6.52 -14.32 15.96
N ARG A 66 -7.70 -13.95 16.49
CA ARG A 66 -8.99 -14.62 16.22
C ARG A 66 -9.61 -14.25 14.88
N MET A 67 -9.43 -13.01 14.40
CA MET A 67 -9.90 -12.57 13.08
C MET A 67 -9.14 -13.22 11.92
N LYS A 68 -8.02 -13.89 12.19
CA LYS A 68 -7.30 -14.71 11.19
C LYS A 68 -8.13 -15.87 10.61
N ARG A 69 -9.26 -16.24 11.22
CA ARG A 69 -10.13 -17.34 10.75
C ARG A 69 -11.27 -16.90 9.84
N GLU A 70 -11.68 -15.64 9.88
CA GLU A 70 -12.64 -15.08 8.95
C GLU A 70 -11.86 -14.32 7.88
N SER A 71 -12.03 -14.68 6.60
CA SER A 71 -11.44 -13.87 5.54
C SER A 71 -12.18 -12.54 5.50
N LEU A 72 -11.66 -11.52 6.19
CA LEU A 72 -12.18 -10.17 6.11
C LEU A 72 -12.36 -9.77 4.64
N PRO A 73 -13.47 -9.12 4.24
CA PRO A 73 -13.72 -8.76 2.85
C PRO A 73 -12.52 -8.06 2.16
N LEU A 74 -11.76 -7.22 2.89
CA LEU A 74 -10.53 -6.61 2.39
C LEU A 74 -9.47 -7.64 1.95
N HIS A 75 -9.31 -8.74 2.68
CA HIS A 75 -8.40 -9.84 2.30
C HIS A 75 -8.89 -10.57 1.04
N GLN A 76 -10.21 -10.70 0.85
CA GLN A 76 -10.78 -11.31 -0.36
C GLN A 76 -10.52 -10.45 -1.59
N ILE A 77 -10.64 -9.13 -1.46
CA ILE A 77 -10.27 -8.16 -2.50
C ILE A 77 -8.78 -8.29 -2.82
N GLY A 78 -7.92 -8.29 -1.80
CA GLY A 78 -6.48 -8.48 -1.99
C GLY A 78 -6.13 -9.79 -2.69
N ALA A 79 -6.83 -10.89 -2.36
CA ALA A 79 -6.66 -12.17 -3.04
C ALA A 79 -7.10 -12.11 -4.51
N ALA A 80 -8.24 -11.48 -4.81
CA ALA A 80 -8.70 -11.31 -6.18
C ALA A 80 -7.73 -10.48 -7.03
N ILE A 81 -7.13 -9.44 -6.46
CA ILE A 81 -6.10 -8.63 -7.13
C ILE A 81 -4.86 -9.47 -7.41
N ALA A 82 -4.37 -10.24 -6.44
CA ALA A 82 -3.20 -11.10 -6.61
C ALA A 82 -3.41 -12.23 -7.63
N GLU A 83 -4.63 -12.76 -7.71
CA GLU A 83 -5.04 -13.74 -8.72
C GLU A 83 -5.28 -13.14 -10.11
N ARG A 84 -5.03 -11.83 -10.27
CA ARG A 84 -5.19 -11.07 -11.52
C ARG A 84 -6.62 -11.06 -12.06
N LYS A 85 -7.60 -11.03 -11.16
CA LYS A 85 -9.04 -11.04 -11.51
C LYS A 85 -9.69 -9.66 -11.53
N VAL A 86 -8.99 -8.64 -11.05
CA VAL A 86 -9.54 -7.28 -10.90
C VAL A 86 -8.94 -6.36 -11.96
N PHE A 87 -9.81 -5.69 -12.70
CA PHE A 87 -9.46 -4.78 -13.79
C PHE A 87 -10.16 -3.44 -13.56
N GLY A 88 -9.46 -2.34 -13.87
CA GLY A 88 -10.07 -1.02 -14.04
C GLY A 88 -9.92 -0.54 -15.48
N LEU A 89 -10.55 0.58 -15.79
CA LEU A 89 -10.45 1.22 -17.11
C LEU A 89 -9.60 2.49 -16.98
N VAL A 90 -8.54 2.59 -17.79
CA VAL A 90 -7.76 3.81 -17.98
C VAL A 90 -7.84 4.13 -19.47
N ASP A 91 -8.41 5.28 -19.83
CA ASP A 91 -8.66 5.68 -21.22
C ASP A 91 -9.45 4.63 -22.04
N ASN A 92 -10.45 3.98 -21.41
CA ASN A 92 -11.22 2.85 -21.96
C ASN A 92 -10.43 1.57 -22.26
N ILE A 93 -9.19 1.48 -21.79
CA ILE A 93 -8.35 0.29 -21.91
C ILE A 93 -8.40 -0.47 -20.57
N PRO A 94 -8.82 -1.76 -20.57
CA PRO A 94 -8.76 -2.59 -19.37
C PRO A 94 -7.31 -2.74 -18.89
N GLN A 95 -7.05 -2.33 -17.65
CA GLN A 95 -5.78 -2.49 -16.99
C GLN A 95 -5.94 -3.31 -15.71
N LEU A 96 -4.95 -4.16 -15.45
CA LEU A 96 -4.95 -4.98 -14.25
C LEU A 96 -4.67 -4.12 -13.02
N VAL A 97 -5.48 -4.27 -11.97
CA VAL A 97 -5.20 -3.65 -10.69
C VAL A 97 -3.98 -4.32 -10.06
N ALA A 98 -3.06 -3.48 -9.57
CA ALA A 98 -1.76 -3.83 -9.02
C ALA A 98 -1.76 -3.88 -7.49
N GLY A 99 -2.64 -3.11 -6.86
CA GLY A 99 -2.62 -2.92 -5.41
C GLY A 99 -3.84 -2.16 -4.90
N ILE A 100 -3.82 -1.91 -3.61
CA ILE A 100 -4.86 -1.20 -2.87
C ILE A 100 -4.19 -0.03 -2.16
N ALA A 101 -4.70 1.19 -2.30
CA ALA A 101 -4.42 2.30 -1.41
C ALA A 101 -5.48 2.30 -0.30
N PHE A 102 -5.09 2.41 0.96
CA PHE A 102 -5.99 2.30 2.11
C PHE A 102 -5.48 3.16 3.28
N PRO A 103 -6.34 3.57 4.23
CA PRO A 103 -5.91 4.42 5.33
C PRO A 103 -4.94 3.69 6.28
N SER A 104 -4.00 4.45 6.85
CA SER A 104 -3.07 3.96 7.86
C SER A 104 -3.74 3.81 9.23
N ASN A 105 -3.62 2.63 9.84
CA ASN A 105 -4.15 2.37 11.17
C ASN A 105 -3.36 3.13 12.24
N ALA A 106 -2.03 3.16 12.12
CA ALA A 106 -1.18 3.91 13.03
C ALA A 106 -1.46 5.42 13.02
N CYS A 107 -1.74 5.98 11.83
CA CYS A 107 -2.13 7.38 11.68
C CYS A 107 -3.54 7.64 12.21
N HIS A 108 -4.51 6.78 11.89
CA HIS A 108 -5.89 6.88 12.39
C HIS A 108 -5.93 6.94 13.93
N GLN A 109 -5.20 6.06 14.62
CA GLN A 109 -5.12 6.07 16.10
C GLN A 109 -4.50 7.35 16.68
N SER A 110 -3.71 8.07 15.88
CA SER A 110 -3.08 9.33 16.28
C SER A 110 -3.89 10.56 15.85
N GLY A 111 -5.09 10.40 15.26
CA GLY A 111 -5.92 11.50 14.77
C GLY A 111 -5.34 12.23 13.56
N ILE A 112 -4.47 11.59 12.79
CA ILE A 112 -3.90 12.15 11.56
C ILE A 112 -4.24 11.27 10.36
N THR A 113 -4.26 11.87 9.18
CA THR A 113 -4.40 11.13 7.92
C THR A 113 -3.06 10.55 7.51
N GLY A 114 -3.05 9.30 7.03
CA GLY A 114 -1.90 8.68 6.38
C GLY A 114 -2.37 7.56 5.47
N THR A 115 -1.59 7.25 4.45
CA THR A 115 -1.98 6.27 3.44
C THR A 115 -0.99 5.11 3.40
N ASN A 116 -1.53 3.91 3.28
CA ASN A 116 -0.78 2.70 3.03
C ASN A 116 -1.16 2.10 1.69
N PHE A 117 -0.24 1.31 1.16
CA PHE A 117 -0.40 0.58 -0.09
C PHE A 117 -0.14 -0.89 0.18
N ALA A 118 -1.05 -1.74 -0.25
CA ALA A 118 -0.83 -3.17 -0.37
C ALA A 118 -0.59 -3.48 -1.84
N LEU A 119 0.66 -3.82 -2.18
CA LEU A 119 1.12 -4.05 -3.54
C LEU A 119 1.33 -5.54 -3.77
N PHE A 120 0.71 -6.10 -4.80
CA PHE A 120 0.77 -7.52 -5.10
C PHE A 120 1.85 -7.81 -6.15
N ARG A 121 2.29 -9.08 -6.30
CA ARG A 121 3.40 -9.44 -7.20
C ARG A 121 3.19 -9.00 -8.66
N ASN A 122 1.95 -8.89 -9.11
CA ASN A 122 1.56 -8.38 -10.43
C ASN A 122 1.63 -6.85 -10.56
N ALA A 123 2.01 -6.13 -9.50
CA ALA A 123 2.03 -4.68 -9.45
C ALA A 123 3.16 -4.02 -10.23
N PHE A 124 4.29 -4.73 -10.36
CA PHE A 124 5.53 -4.15 -10.87
C PHE A 124 5.57 -4.27 -12.39
N GLU A 125 5.64 -3.12 -13.08
CA GLU A 125 5.89 -3.07 -14.53
C GLU A 125 7.29 -3.59 -14.87
N ASP A 126 8.24 -3.38 -13.96
CA ASP A 126 9.60 -3.90 -14.00
C ASP A 126 10.02 -4.37 -12.59
N PRO A 127 10.35 -5.66 -12.39
CA PRO A 127 10.85 -6.15 -11.10
C PRO A 127 12.18 -5.49 -10.66
N ASN A 128 12.90 -4.82 -11.56
CA ASN A 128 14.10 -4.03 -11.23
C ASN A 128 13.79 -2.62 -10.70
N SER A 129 12.51 -2.22 -10.59
CA SER A 129 12.17 -0.89 -10.04
C SER A 129 12.44 -0.77 -8.53
N LEU A 130 12.49 -1.91 -7.82
CA LEU A 130 12.80 -1.98 -6.39
C LEU A 130 14.30 -1.89 -6.14
N GLU A 131 14.85 -0.68 -6.16
CA GLU A 131 16.25 -0.46 -5.79
C GLU A 131 16.38 0.10 -4.37
N PRO A 132 17.09 -0.59 -3.45
CA PRO A 132 17.49 0.00 -2.18
C PRO A 132 18.45 1.15 -2.46
N MET A 133 18.14 2.34 -1.96
CA MET A 133 18.91 3.57 -2.23
C MET A 133 20.42 3.49 -1.98
N LYS A 134 20.93 2.50 -1.22
CA LYS A 134 22.37 2.24 -1.06
C LYS A 134 23.09 1.83 -2.36
N GLN A 135 22.36 1.44 -3.41
CA GLN A 135 22.92 1.07 -4.72
C GLN A 135 22.53 2.02 -5.86
N ALA A 136 21.55 2.90 -5.63
CA ALA A 136 21.00 3.80 -6.66
C ALA A 136 21.80 5.10 -6.84
N GLU A 137 23.01 5.22 -6.28
CA GLU A 137 23.89 6.39 -6.48
C GLU A 137 24.32 6.58 -7.94
N HIS A 138 24.10 5.57 -8.79
CA HIS A 138 24.42 5.59 -10.22
C HIS A 138 23.23 5.90 -11.14
N LEU A 139 21.99 5.87 -10.62
CA LEU A 139 20.84 6.35 -11.36
C LEU A 139 20.74 7.86 -11.16
N GLN A 140 21.35 8.62 -12.07
CA GLN A 140 21.09 10.05 -12.15
C GLN A 140 19.56 10.26 -12.27
N PRO A 141 18.93 10.99 -11.35
CA PRO A 141 17.50 11.21 -11.39
C PRO A 141 17.18 12.02 -12.63
N THR A 142 16.56 11.40 -13.63
CA THR A 142 15.99 12.13 -14.77
C THR A 142 14.75 12.89 -14.29
N LEU A 143 14.99 14.08 -13.77
CA LEU A 143 14.30 15.36 -13.98
C LEU A 143 12.78 15.53 -13.76
N ALA A 144 11.99 14.54 -13.33
CA ALA A 144 10.53 14.74 -13.18
C ALA A 144 10.01 15.04 -11.77
N ASP A 145 10.40 14.33 -10.70
CA ASP A 145 9.68 14.44 -9.43
C ASP A 145 10.55 14.96 -8.28
N ARG A 146 10.90 16.25 -8.37
CA ARG A 146 11.28 17.02 -7.18
C ARG A 146 10.02 17.22 -6.35
N TRP A 147 9.98 16.58 -5.18
CA TRP A 147 9.14 16.99 -4.07
C TRP A 147 9.24 18.52 -3.88
N PRO A 148 8.15 19.30 -3.98
CA PRO A 148 8.24 20.72 -3.64
C PRO A 148 8.39 20.80 -2.12
N ILE A 149 9.61 21.10 -1.67
CA ILE A 149 9.82 21.61 -0.32
C ILE A 149 9.41 23.09 -0.39
N SER A 150 8.16 23.38 0.00
CA SER A 150 7.72 24.76 0.20
C SER A 150 8.39 25.34 1.45
N SER A 151 8.99 26.50 1.24
CA SER A 151 9.66 27.41 2.19
C SER A 151 8.79 27.88 3.34
#